data_AF-A0A352AF68-F1
#
_entry.id   AF-A0A352AF68-F1
#
_cell.length_a   1.000
_cell.length_b   1.000
_cell.length_c   1.000
_cell.angle_alpha   90.00
_cell.angle_beta   90.00
_cell.angle_gamma   90.00
#
_symmetry.space_group_name_H-M   'P 1'
#
loop_
_entity.id
_entity.type
_entity.pdbx_description
1 polymer ?
#
loop_
_entity_poly.entity_id
_entity_poly.type
_entity_poly.pdbx_seq_one_letter_code
_entity_poly.pdbx_strand_id
1 'polypeptide(L)'
;DILDFSKLEAGELRLDTDELDLNGCLEEVLDLCSPQADAKELELALLVDNDVPRQLLGDAGRLRQILTNLVGNSIKFTEAGEIVIHVSIKQQPTTN
;
A
#
# COMPACT_ATOMS: atom_id res chain seq x y z
N ASP A 1 -8.98 -4.93 9.88
CA ASP A 1 -10.43 -5.23 9.80
C ASP A 1 -11.18 -4.57 10.95
N ILE A 2 -12.53 -4.60 10.99
CA ILE A 2 -13.36 -3.93 12.02
C ILE A 2 -12.86 -4.16 13.46
N LEU A 3 -12.26 -5.31 13.76
CA LEU A 3 -11.62 -5.60 15.05
C LEU A 3 -10.39 -4.71 15.34
N ASP A 4 -9.56 -4.42 14.33
CA ASP A 4 -8.41 -3.53 14.47
C ASP A 4 -8.86 -2.07 14.63
N PHE A 5 -10.00 -1.70 14.03
CA PHE A 5 -10.59 -0.37 14.22
C PHE A 5 -11.03 -0.16 15.67
N SER A 6 -11.68 -1.14 16.30
CA SER A 6 -12.03 -1.08 17.73
C SER A 6 -10.81 -0.99 18.64
N LYS A 7 -9.71 -1.69 18.30
CA LYS A 7 -8.44 -1.60 19.05
C LYS A 7 -7.72 -0.27 18.83
N LEU A 8 -7.81 0.31 17.63
CA LEU A 8 -7.26 1.64 17.32
C LEU A 8 -7.99 2.73 18.12
N GLU A 9 -9.33 2.71 18.14
CA GLU A 9 -10.14 3.67 18.95
C GLU A 9 -9.89 3.51 20.45
N ALA A 10 -9.62 2.28 20.91
CA ALA A 10 -9.25 2.01 22.31
C ALA A 10 -7.78 2.35 22.65
N GLY A 11 -6.96 2.75 21.66
CA GLY A 11 -5.53 3.01 21.84
C GLY A 11 -4.68 1.76 22.10
N GLU A 12 -5.24 0.56 21.89
CA GLU A 12 -4.57 -0.72 22.12
C GLU A 12 -3.87 -1.28 20.88
N LEU A 13 -3.97 -0.59 19.74
CA LEU A 13 -3.31 -1.03 18.52
C LEU A 13 -1.80 -0.96 18.69
N ARG A 14 -1.15 -2.13 18.68
CA ARG A 14 0.31 -2.24 18.67
C ARG A 14 0.78 -2.45 17.24
N LEU A 15 1.76 -1.64 16.83
CA LEU A 15 2.57 -1.87 15.64
C LEU A 15 3.54 -3.00 15.93
N ASP A 16 3.54 -4.03 15.10
CA ASP A 16 4.71 -4.91 15.05
C ASP A 16 5.81 -4.25 14.23
N THR A 17 7.05 -4.34 14.68
CA THR A 17 8.18 -3.71 13.99
C THR A 17 9.19 -4.79 13.63
N ASP A 18 9.06 -5.30 12.41
CA ASP A 18 9.90 -6.35 11.87
C ASP A 18 10.53 -5.93 10.54
N GLU A 19 11.45 -6.76 10.04
CA GLU A 19 11.99 -6.60 8.69
C GLU A 19 10.87 -6.73 7.65
N LEU A 20 10.76 -5.71 6.80
CA LEU A 20 9.73 -5.56 5.78
C LEU A 20 10.42 -5.46 4.41
N ASP A 21 10.17 -6.45 3.55
CA ASP A 21 10.49 -6.35 2.13
C ASP A 21 9.39 -5.56 1.42
N LEU A 22 9.71 -4.32 1.06
CA LEU A 22 8.76 -3.40 0.43
C LEU A 22 8.32 -3.91 -0.94
N ASN A 23 9.23 -4.48 -1.72
CA ASN A 23 8.92 -4.97 -3.05
C ASN A 23 7.99 -6.17 -2.96
N GLY A 24 8.30 -7.13 -2.08
CA GLY A 24 7.42 -8.27 -1.84
C GLY A 24 6.02 -7.84 -1.37
N CYS A 25 5.94 -6.84 -0.49
CA CYS A 25 4.67 -6.29 -0.04
C CYS A 25 3.85 -5.67 -1.20
N LEU A 26 4.50 -4.90 -2.09
CA LEU A 26 3.87 -4.29 -3.26
C LEU A 26 3.43 -5.35 -4.28
N GLU A 27 4.26 -6.35 -4.56
CA GLU A 27 3.94 -7.48 -5.44
C GLU A 27 2.71 -8.23 -4.95
N GLU A 28 2.62 -8.57 -3.66
CA GLU A 28 1.45 -9.22 -3.09
C GLU A 28 0.16 -8.38 -3.26
N VAL A 29 0.26 -7.05 -3.10
CA VAL A 29 -0.89 -6.15 -3.32
C VAL A 29 -1.30 -6.16 -4.78
N LEU A 30 -0.35 -6.11 -5.72
CA LEU A 30 -0.63 -6.17 -7.15
C LEU A 30 -1.25 -7.51 -7.53
N ASP A 31 -0.73 -8.64 -7.06
CA ASP A 31 -1.26 -9.97 -7.35
C ASP A 31 -2.72 -10.12 -6.90
N LEU A 32 -3.07 -9.54 -5.74
CA LEU A 32 -4.42 -9.54 -5.20
C LEU A 32 -5.38 -8.63 -6.00
N CYS A 33 -4.89 -7.52 -6.52
CA CYS A 33 -5.72 -6.48 -7.15
C CYS A 33 -5.79 -6.57 -8.68
N SER A 34 -4.78 -7.16 -9.34
CA SER A 34 -4.70 -7.23 -10.81
C SER A 34 -5.93 -7.89 -11.45
N PRO A 35 -6.45 -9.04 -10.95
CA PRO A 35 -7.65 -9.64 -11.53
C PRO A 35 -8.88 -8.73 -11.48
N GLN A 36 -8.98 -7.86 -10.48
CA GLN A 36 -10.09 -6.91 -10.33
C GLN A 36 -9.96 -5.73 -11.28
N ALA A 37 -8.72 -5.26 -11.50
CA ALA A 37 -8.42 -4.21 -12.48
C ALA A 37 -8.66 -4.73 -13.91
N ASP A 38 -8.16 -5.93 -14.23
CA ASP A 38 -8.33 -6.59 -15.53
C ASP A 38 -9.80 -6.79 -15.86
N ALA A 39 -10.61 -7.21 -14.89
CA ALA A 39 -12.05 -7.39 -15.07
C ALA A 39 -12.80 -6.08 -15.40
N LYS A 40 -12.21 -4.92 -15.09
CA LYS A 40 -12.73 -3.58 -15.42
C LYS A 40 -11.96 -2.94 -16.58
N GLU A 41 -11.06 -3.65 -17.24
CA GLU A 41 -10.19 -3.14 -18.31
C GLU A 41 -9.38 -1.89 -17.86
N LEU A 42 -9.01 -1.85 -16.58
CA LEU A 42 -8.18 -0.78 -16.01
C LEU A 42 -6.71 -1.19 -16.04
N GLU A 43 -5.83 -0.27 -16.42
CA GLU A 43 -4.39 -0.48 -16.33
C GLU A 43 -3.93 -0.24 -14.88
N LEU A 44 -3.21 -1.21 -14.30
CA LEU A 44 -2.62 -1.09 -12.97
C LEU A 44 -1.09 -1.08 -13.11
N ALA A 45 -0.47 0.04 -12.72
CA ALA A 45 0.96 0.24 -12.83
C ALA A 45 1.60 0.52 -11.47
N LEU A 46 2.85 0.07 -11.30
CA LEU A 46 3.68 0.35 -10.13
C LEU A 46 4.93 1.11 -10.55
N LEU A 47 5.16 2.25 -9.91
CA LEU A 47 6.34 3.08 -10.06
C LEU A 47 7.03 3.22 -8.70
N VAL A 48 8.27 2.75 -8.61
CA VAL A 48 9.10 2.88 -7.40
C VAL A 48 10.35 3.66 -7.75
N ASP A 49 10.58 4.77 -7.05
CA ASP A 49 11.76 5.59 -7.26
C ASP A 49 13.04 4.83 -6.82
N ASN A 50 14.14 5.06 -7.54
CA ASN A 50 15.39 4.30 -7.34
C ASN A 50 16.04 4.53 -5.96
N ASP A 51 15.71 5.61 -5.29
CA ASP A 51 16.23 5.95 -3.96
C ASP A 51 15.47 5.25 -2.83
N VAL A 52 14.33 4.60 -3.13
CA VAL A 52 13.52 3.88 -2.14
C VAL A 52 14.25 2.60 -1.68
N PRO A 53 14.53 2.44 -0.38
CA PRO A 53 15.14 1.22 0.14
C PRO A 53 14.15 0.05 0.05
N ARG A 54 14.66 -1.11 -0.38
CA ARG A 54 13.87 -2.34 -0.49
C ARG A 54 13.50 -2.95 0.86
N GLN A 55 14.39 -2.78 1.85
CA GLN A 55 14.23 -3.32 3.19
C GLN A 55 13.91 -2.18 4.14
N LEU A 56 12.80 -2.31 4.86
CA LEU A 56 12.30 -1.37 5.84
C LEU A 56 12.10 -2.06 7.19
N LEU A 57 11.89 -1.28 8.24
CA LEU A 57 11.40 -1.78 9.52
C LEU A 57 9.96 -1.31 9.71
N GLY A 58 9.05 -2.23 9.96
CA GLY A 58 7.64 -1.91 10.19
C GLY A 58 6.70 -3.11 10.14
N ASP A 59 5.41 -2.81 10.17
CA ASP A 59 4.33 -3.80 10.17
C ASP A 59 3.91 -4.13 8.74
N ALA A 60 4.49 -5.19 8.17
CA ALA A 60 4.24 -5.59 6.78
C ALA A 60 2.77 -5.97 6.55
N GLY A 61 2.16 -6.68 7.50
CA GLY A 61 0.77 -7.10 7.41
C GLY A 61 -0.17 -5.91 7.33
N ARG A 62 0.09 -4.88 8.14
CA ARG A 62 -0.74 -3.69 8.17
C ARG A 62 -0.47 -2.75 7.00
N LEU A 63 0.78 -2.61 6.55
CA LEU A 63 1.09 -1.87 5.33
C LEU A 63 0.35 -2.48 4.13
N ARG A 64 0.41 -3.81 3.98
CA ARG A 64 -0.31 -4.52 2.93
C ARG A 64 -1.81 -4.27 3.00
N GLN A 65 -2.42 -4.38 4.19
CA GLN A 65 -3.85 -4.11 4.36
C GLN A 65 -4.23 -2.68 3.95
N ILE A 66 -3.42 -1.69 4.33
CA ILE A 66 -3.65 -0.29 3.93
C ILE A 66 -3.58 -0.17 2.40
N LEU A 67 -2.54 -0.71 1.78
CA LEU A 67 -2.34 -0.64 0.33
C LEU A 67 -3.46 -1.36 -0.42
N THR A 68 -3.83 -2.59 -0.04
CA THR A 68 -4.94 -3.34 -0.65
C THR A 68 -6.26 -2.56 -0.56
N ASN A 69 -6.54 -1.91 0.57
CA ASN A 69 -7.75 -1.08 0.71
C ASN A 69 -7.73 0.14 -0.22
N LEU A 70 -6.59 0.83 -0.30
CA LEU A 70 -6.45 1.99 -1.18
C LEU A 70 -6.57 1.59 -2.64
N VAL A 71 -5.84 0.57 -3.09
CA VAL A 71 -5.87 0.09 -4.48
C VAL A 71 -7.24 -0.48 -4.84
N GLY A 72 -7.85 -1.28 -3.96
CA GLY A 72 -9.20 -1.79 -4.15
C GLY A 72 -10.25 -0.69 -4.28
N ASN A 73 -10.11 0.38 -3.47
CA ASN A 73 -10.96 1.57 -3.63
C ASN A 73 -10.73 2.27 -4.97
N SER A 74 -9.47 2.44 -5.39
CA SER A 74 -9.14 3.01 -6.70
C SER A 74 -9.78 2.22 -7.84
N ILE A 75 -9.66 0.89 -7.84
CA ILE A 75 -10.28 0.03 -8.87
C ILE A 75 -11.81 0.15 -8.84
N LYS A 76 -12.40 0.16 -7.64
CA LYS A 76 -13.86 0.29 -7.48
C LYS A 76 -14.39 1.58 -8.09
N PHE A 77 -13.73 2.70 -7.84
CA PHE A 77 -14.24 4.04 -8.19
C PHE A 77 -13.72 4.61 -9.51
N THR A 78 -12.71 3.99 -10.13
CA THR A 78 -12.27 4.33 -11.48
C THR A 78 -13.10 3.57 -12.51
N GLU A 79 -13.70 4.27 -13.46
CA GLU A 79 -14.53 3.66 -14.53
C GLU A 79 -13.71 3.28 -15.77
N ALA A 80 -12.68 4.07 -16.10
CA ALA A 80 -11.79 3.82 -17.23
C ALA A 80 -10.44 4.52 -17.01
N GLY A 81 -9.38 4.03 -17.66
CA GLY A 81 -8.04 4.60 -17.60
C GLY A 81 -7.06 3.74 -16.81
N GLU A 82 -6.16 4.40 -16.08
CA GLU A 82 -5.08 3.75 -15.35
C GLU A 82 -5.07 4.11 -13.86
N ILE A 83 -4.49 3.23 -13.05
CA ILE A 83 -4.21 3.41 -11.63
C ILE A 83 -2.72 3.20 -11.45
N VAL A 84 -2.02 4.24 -10.99
CA VAL A 84 -0.57 4.21 -10.76
C VAL A 84 -0.31 4.24 -9.26
N ILE A 85 0.39 3.23 -8.76
CA ILE A 85 0.94 3.20 -7.41
C ILE A 85 2.35 3.80 -7.49
N HIS A 86 2.54 4.99 -6.94
CA HIS A 86 3.85 5.65 -6.89
C HIS A 86 4.45 5.60 -5.48
N VAL A 87 5.68 5.11 -5.38
CA VAL A 87 6.44 5.01 -4.15
C VAL A 87 7.70 5.86 -4.28
N SER A 88 7.82 6.85 -3.39
CA SER A 88 8.92 7.82 -3.37
C SER A 88 9.32 8.15 -1.94
N ILE A 89 10.59 8.48 -1.71
CA ILE A 89 11.00 9.06 -0.43
C ILE A 89 10.49 10.50 -0.35
N LYS A 90 9.65 10.77 0.65
CA LYS A 90 9.24 12.14 0.94
C LYS A 90 10.42 12.90 1.54
N GLN A 91 11.00 13.82 0.77
CA GLN A 91 11.96 14.77 1.32
C GLN A 91 11.25 15.65 2.36
N GLN A 92 11.67 15.55 3.62
CA GLN A 92 11.24 16.49 4.64
C GLN A 92 11.87 17.85 4.32
N PRO A 93 11.08 18.93 4.21
CA PRO A 93 11.67 20.25 4.06
C PRO A 93 12.50 20.51 5.31
N THR A 94 13.78 20.82 5.12
CA THR A 94 14.63 21.33 6.20
C THR A 94 14.05 22.67 6.64
N THR A 95 13.22 22.66 7.68
CA THR A 95 12.83 23.88 8.39
C THR A 95 14.08 24.41 9.09
N ASN A 96 14.58 25.54 8.59
CA ASN A 96 15.67 26.31 9.19
C ASN A 96 15.11 27.32 10.18
#